data_AF-A0A7C1LVV8-F1
#
_entry.id   AF-A0A7C1LVV8-F1
#
_cell.length_a   1.000
_cell.length_b   1.000
_cell.length_c   1.000
_cell.angle_alpha   90.00
_cell.angle_beta   90.00
_cell.angle_gamma   90.00
#
_symmetry.space_group_name_H-M   'P 1'
#
loop_
_entity.id
_entity.type
_entity.pdbx_description
1 polymer ?
#
loop_
_entity_poly.entity_id
_entity_poly.type
_entity_poly.pdbx_seq_one_letter_code
_entity_poly.pdbx_strand_id
1 'polypeptide(L)'
;MTENLPAKKEKIIKKRRLNPKQELFCQLYASDEEFFGNGVKSYKKAYKMDDYKSAMVLASNLLRNIKILDRINVLMDIVINNVVVDKELAFVIKQKENLPAKVSAIKEYNVLKGRIIQKIEKEERILIINLHKDA
;
A
#
# COMPACT_ATOMS: atom_id res chain seq x y z
N MET A 1 6.61 -12.82 36.62
CA MET A 1 8.00 -13.27 36.37
C MET A 1 8.37 -12.83 34.97
N THR A 2 9.24 -11.83 34.86
CA THR A 2 9.68 -11.26 33.59
C THR A 2 10.55 -12.27 32.84
N GLU A 3 10.00 -12.89 31.80
CA GLU A 3 10.77 -13.73 30.90
C GLU A 3 11.84 -12.88 30.20
N ASN A 4 13.08 -13.13 30.59
CA ASN A 4 14.28 -12.54 30.03
C ASN A 4 14.38 -12.95 28.56
N LEU A 5 14.01 -12.06 27.63
CA LEU A 5 14.26 -12.28 26.22
C LEU A 5 15.78 -12.47 26.02
N PRO A 6 16.25 -13.54 25.36
CA PRO A 6 17.67 -13.84 25.30
C PRO A 6 18.41 -12.68 24.61
N ALA A 7 19.47 -12.17 25.24
CA ALA A 7 20.27 -11.00 24.83
C ALA A 7 20.70 -11.01 23.34
N LYS A 8 20.69 -12.18 22.70
CA LYS A 8 20.93 -12.37 21.25
C LYS A 8 19.77 -11.84 20.38
N LYS A 9 18.50 -12.06 20.77
CA LYS A 9 17.31 -11.50 20.09
C LYS A 9 17.24 -9.99 20.27
N GLU A 10 17.52 -9.46 21.46
CA GLU A 10 17.58 -8.00 21.68
C GLU A 10 18.69 -7.32 20.88
N LYS A 11 19.87 -7.94 20.73
CA LYS A 11 20.93 -7.43 19.83
C LYS A 11 20.48 -7.43 18.36
N ILE A 12 19.75 -8.46 17.91
CA ILE A 12 19.20 -8.52 16.54
C ILE A 12 18.12 -7.44 16.33
N ILE A 13 17.26 -7.20 17.32
CA ILE A 13 16.21 -6.17 17.29
C ILE A 13 16.81 -4.75 17.34
N LYS A 14 17.84 -4.51 18.17
CA LYS A 14 18.57 -3.21 18.20
C LYS A 14 19.34 -2.96 16.90
N LYS A 15 19.86 -4.01 16.23
CA LYS A 15 20.52 -3.91 14.91
C LYS A 15 19.53 -3.72 13.74
N ARG A 16 18.22 -3.75 14.00
CA ARG A 16 17.12 -3.57 13.02
C ARG A 16 16.50 -2.17 13.01
N ARG A 17 16.90 -1.27 13.91
CA ARG A 17 16.38 0.11 13.90
C ARG A 17 16.95 0.89 12.72
N LEU A 18 16.08 1.54 11.95
CA LEU A 18 16.47 2.50 10.93
C LEU A 18 17.16 3.69 11.61
N ASN A 19 18.16 4.26 10.93
CA ASN A 19 18.69 5.54 11.38
C ASN A 19 17.71 6.69 11.06
N PRO A 20 17.87 7.88 11.65
CA PRO A 20 16.93 8.98 11.44
C PRO A 20 16.75 9.41 9.97
N LYS A 21 17.81 9.35 9.16
CA LYS A 21 17.73 9.67 7.72
C LYS A 21 16.96 8.62 6.93
N GLN A 22 17.13 7.35 7.28
CA GLN A 22 16.39 6.23 6.68
C GLN A 22 14.90 6.30 7.04
N GLU A 23 14.58 6.59 8.30
CA GLU A 23 13.19 6.77 8.73
C GLU A 23 12.56 7.97 8.01
N LEU A 24 13.26 9.11 7.94
CA LEU A 24 12.79 10.28 7.20
C LEU A 24 12.58 9.97 5.71
N PHE A 25 13.48 9.21 5.10
CA PHE A 25 13.30 8.72 3.73
C PHE A 25 12.01 7.90 3.58
N CYS A 26 11.75 6.96 4.48
CA CYS A 26 10.54 6.14 4.46
C CYS A 26 9.27 7.01 4.60
N GLN A 27 9.27 7.98 5.53
CA GLN A 27 8.14 8.89 5.75
C GLN A 27 7.83 9.74 4.50
N LEU A 28 8.87 10.34 3.90
CA LEU A 28 8.70 11.13 2.68
C LEU A 28 8.19 10.27 1.52
N TYR A 29 8.79 9.10 1.32
CA TYR A 29 8.46 8.23 0.21
C TYR A 29 7.04 7.64 0.29
N ALA A 30 6.57 7.33 1.51
CA ALA A 30 5.37 6.53 1.70
C ALA A 30 4.19 7.28 2.33
N SER A 31 4.35 8.54 2.74
CA SER A 31 3.27 9.27 3.42
C SER A 31 3.20 10.77 3.16
N ASP A 32 4.24 11.38 2.58
CA ASP A 32 4.22 12.80 2.25
C ASP A 32 3.69 13.01 0.82
N GLU A 33 2.68 13.86 0.66
CA GLU A 33 2.01 14.10 -0.62
C GLU A 33 2.95 14.62 -1.73
N GLU A 34 3.94 15.46 -1.41
CA GLU A 34 4.86 16.02 -2.41
C GLU A 34 5.89 14.98 -2.89
N PHE A 35 6.26 14.06 -1.99
CA PHE A 35 7.35 13.09 -2.18
C PHE A 35 6.86 11.66 -2.45
N PHE A 36 5.55 11.42 -2.34
CA PHE A 36 4.92 10.10 -2.41
C PHE A 36 5.36 9.31 -3.65
N GLY A 37 5.88 8.11 -3.43
CA GLY A 37 6.38 7.21 -4.49
C GLY A 37 7.64 7.70 -5.21
N ASN A 38 8.18 8.87 -4.90
CA ASN A 38 9.35 9.43 -5.57
C ASN A 38 10.63 9.22 -4.75
N GLY A 39 11.37 8.16 -5.09
CA GLY A 39 12.59 7.79 -4.38
C GLY A 39 13.69 8.85 -4.45
N VAL A 40 13.86 9.50 -5.61
CA VAL A 40 14.94 10.49 -5.79
C VAL A 40 14.67 11.74 -4.96
N LYS A 41 13.47 12.33 -5.06
CA LYS A 41 13.11 13.51 -4.27
C LYS A 41 13.19 13.22 -2.77
N SER A 42 12.66 12.07 -2.34
CA SER A 42 12.70 11.62 -0.94
C SER A 42 14.14 11.50 -0.43
N TYR A 43 15.02 10.88 -1.22
CA TYR A 43 16.42 10.70 -0.85
C TYR A 43 17.16 12.04 -0.78
N LYS A 44 17.01 12.90 -1.79
CA LYS A 44 17.61 14.24 -1.81
C LYS A 44 17.22 15.03 -0.57
N LYS A 45 15.94 15.01 -0.18
CA LYS A 45 15.43 15.71 1.00
C LYS A 45 15.96 15.08 2.31
N ALA A 46 15.87 13.76 2.47
CA ALA A 46 16.28 13.08 3.70
C ALA A 46 17.80 13.14 3.96
N TYR A 47 18.60 13.10 2.89
CA TYR A 47 20.06 13.07 2.98
C TYR A 47 20.72 14.42 2.70
N LYS A 48 19.95 15.46 2.34
CA LYS A 48 20.43 16.79 1.93
C LYS A 48 21.44 16.70 0.79
N MET A 49 21.07 15.94 -0.25
CA MET A 49 21.90 15.68 -1.43
C MET A 49 21.34 16.41 -2.63
N ASP A 50 22.19 17.17 -3.33
CA ASP A 50 21.77 17.93 -4.51
C ASP A 50 22.03 17.21 -5.83
N ASP A 51 23.04 16.33 -5.90
CA ASP A 51 23.34 15.56 -7.10
C ASP A 51 22.24 14.55 -7.42
N TYR A 52 21.61 14.73 -8.58
CA TYR A 52 20.50 13.91 -9.02
C TYR A 52 20.92 12.48 -9.39
N LYS A 53 22.06 12.32 -10.07
CA LYS A 53 22.50 11.00 -10.55
C LYS A 53 22.85 10.07 -9.39
N SER A 54 23.61 10.58 -8.41
CA SER A 54 23.93 9.83 -7.19
C SER A 54 22.67 9.53 -6.38
N ALA A 55 21.78 10.51 -6.20
CA ALA A 55 20.53 10.30 -5.46
C ALA A 55 19.66 9.21 -6.09
N MET A 56 19.61 9.11 -7.42
CA MET A 56 18.88 8.05 -8.12
C MET A 56 19.41 6.65 -7.80
N VAL A 57 20.72 6.46 -7.92
CA VAL A 57 21.35 5.16 -7.64
C VAL A 57 21.21 4.80 -6.16
N LEU A 58 21.44 5.76 -5.27
CA LEU A 58 21.39 5.54 -3.83
C LEU A 58 19.96 5.29 -3.33
N ALA A 59 18.96 6.00 -3.84
CA ALA A 59 17.56 5.75 -3.53
C ALA A 59 17.14 4.35 -4.00
N SER A 60 17.51 3.95 -5.22
CA SER A 60 17.22 2.61 -5.74
C SER A 60 17.85 1.52 -4.86
N ASN A 61 19.09 1.71 -4.44
CA ASN A 61 19.75 0.79 -3.52
C ASN A 61 19.07 0.75 -2.14
N LEU A 62 18.62 1.90 -1.63
CA LEU A 62 17.94 1.97 -0.35
C LEU A 62 16.59 1.26 -0.37
N LEU A 63 15.83 1.36 -1.47
CA LEU A 63 14.55 0.68 -1.67
C LEU A 63 14.68 -0.85 -1.81
N ARG A 64 15.87 -1.39 -2.08
CA ARG A 64 16.11 -2.85 -2.06
C ARG A 64 16.38 -3.38 -0.65
N ASN A 65 16.55 -2.50 0.34
CA ASN A 65 16.82 -2.92 1.71
C ASN A 65 15.53 -3.41 2.38
N ILE A 66 15.51 -4.66 2.83
CA ILE A 66 14.34 -5.27 3.47
C ILE A 66 13.78 -4.44 4.64
N LYS A 67 14.63 -3.79 5.44
CA LYS A 67 14.19 -2.98 6.58
C LYS A 67 13.46 -1.70 6.14
N ILE A 68 13.88 -1.15 5.01
CA ILE A 68 13.27 0.04 4.41
C ILE A 68 11.91 -0.34 3.83
N LEU A 69 11.84 -1.46 3.11
CA LEU A 69 10.59 -2.00 2.58
C LEU A 69 9.58 -2.32 3.68
N ASP A 70 10.00 -3.01 4.74
CA ASP A 70 9.14 -3.31 5.88
C ASP A 70 8.55 -2.03 6.49
N ARG A 71 9.37 -0.98 6.64
CA ARG A 71 8.89 0.30 7.17
C ARG A 71 7.96 1.03 6.21
N ILE A 72 8.26 1.02 4.91
CA ILE A 72 7.41 1.60 3.87
C ILE A 72 6.04 0.91 3.88
N ASN A 73 5.98 -0.42 3.95
CA ASN A 73 4.71 -1.15 3.98
C ASN A 73 3.85 -0.75 5.18
N VAL A 74 4.44 -0.67 6.38
CA VAL A 74 3.71 -0.19 7.57
C VAL A 74 3.16 1.22 7.38
N LEU A 75 3.90 2.12 6.72
CA LEU A 75 3.42 3.48 6.45
C LEU A 75 2.33 3.49 5.38
N MET A 76 2.48 2.68 4.33
CA MET A 76 1.50 2.52 3.25
C MET A 76 0.19 1.95 3.77
N ASP A 77 0.21 1.00 4.70
CA ASP A 77 -0.99 0.44 5.33
C ASP A 77 -1.78 1.50 6.12
N ILE A 78 -1.11 2.55 6.61
CA ILE A 78 -1.75 3.66 7.30
C ILE A 78 -2.37 4.63 6.27
N VAL A 79 -1.62 4.97 5.22
CA VAL A 79 -2.01 5.97 4.22
C VAL A 79 -3.04 5.43 3.23
N ILE A 80 -2.91 4.18 2.81
CA ILE A 80 -3.77 3.49 1.86
C ILE A 80 -4.41 2.30 2.58
N ASN A 81 -5.52 2.59 3.29
CA ASN A 81 -6.38 1.58 3.89
C ASN A 81 -7.78 1.62 3.27
N ASN A 82 -8.60 0.62 3.58
CA ASN A 82 -9.96 0.49 3.04
C ASN A 82 -10.79 1.77 3.21
N VAL A 83 -10.68 2.47 4.35
CA VAL A 83 -11.44 3.70 4.61
C VAL A 83 -11.00 4.82 3.67
N VAL A 84 -9.70 4.93 3.39
CA VAL A 84 -9.17 5.92 2.44
C VAL A 84 -9.60 5.58 1.02
N VAL A 85 -9.44 4.31 0.61
CA VAL A 85 -9.84 3.84 -0.71
C VAL A 85 -11.34 4.06 -0.97
N ASP A 86 -12.19 3.76 0.01
CA ASP A 86 -13.64 4.00 -0.08
C ASP A 86 -13.98 5.48 -0.26
N LYS A 87 -13.24 6.38 0.42
CA LYS A 87 -13.42 7.83 0.27
C LYS A 87 -12.99 8.32 -1.11
N GLU A 88 -11.84 7.86 -1.61
CA GLU A 88 -11.38 8.20 -2.95
C GLU A 88 -12.35 7.68 -4.03
N LEU A 89 -12.84 6.45 -3.88
CA LEU A 89 -13.85 5.89 -4.78
C LEU A 89 -15.13 6.72 -4.75
N ALA A 90 -15.62 7.10 -3.56
CA ALA A 90 -16.79 7.96 -3.42
C ALA A 90 -16.57 9.36 -4.03
N PHE A 91 -15.35 9.91 -3.92
CA PHE A 91 -14.99 11.17 -4.55
C PHE A 91 -15.08 11.07 -6.08
N VAL A 92 -14.48 10.05 -6.70
CA VAL A 92 -14.55 9.81 -8.15
C VAL A 92 -16.01 9.66 -8.62
N ILE A 93 -16.86 8.96 -7.88
CA ILE A 93 -18.29 8.82 -8.21
C ILE A 93 -18.99 10.19 -8.23
N LYS A 94 -18.61 11.11 -7.33
CA LYS A 94 -19.20 12.46 -7.25
C LYS A 94 -18.72 13.41 -8.35
N GLN A 95 -17.56 13.15 -8.97
CA GLN A 95 -17.03 13.99 -10.04
C GLN A 95 -18.00 14.10 -11.22
N LYS A 96 -17.89 15.21 -11.95
CA LYS A 96 -18.63 15.47 -13.20
C LYS A 96 -17.72 15.59 -14.42
N GLU A 97 -16.43 15.86 -14.21
CA GLU A 97 -15.45 16.12 -15.26
C GLU A 97 -15.07 14.87 -16.06
N ASN A 98 -14.93 13.71 -15.40
CA ASN A 98 -14.52 12.46 -16.04
C ASN A 98 -15.60 11.38 -15.90
N LEU A 99 -16.54 11.36 -16.85
CA LEU A 99 -17.64 10.39 -16.88
C LEU A 99 -17.15 8.93 -17.02
N PRO A 100 -16.14 8.60 -17.85
CA PRO A 100 -15.61 7.23 -17.91
C PRO A 100 -15.07 6.70 -16.56
N ALA A 101 -14.29 7.52 -15.84
CA ALA A 101 -13.77 7.16 -14.52
C ALA A 101 -14.91 6.97 -13.51
N LYS A 102 -15.90 7.87 -13.53
CA LYS A 102 -17.11 7.79 -12.71
C LYS A 102 -17.90 6.50 -12.96
N VAL A 103 -18.17 6.16 -14.21
CA VAL A 103 -18.93 4.94 -14.57
C VAL A 103 -18.18 3.70 -14.07
N SER A 104 -16.86 3.69 -14.22
CA SER A 104 -16.01 2.59 -13.71
C SER A 104 -16.09 2.49 -12.18
N ALA A 105 -15.99 3.60 -11.45
CA ALA A 105 -16.12 3.62 -10.00
C ALA A 105 -17.50 3.14 -9.51
N ILE A 106 -18.58 3.54 -10.19
CA ILE A 106 -19.95 3.06 -9.90
C ILE A 106 -20.05 1.55 -10.11
N LYS A 107 -19.41 1.00 -11.15
CA LYS A 107 -19.39 -0.44 -11.43
C LYS A 107 -18.74 -1.20 -10.26
N GLU A 108 -17.55 -0.79 -9.83
CA GLU A 108 -16.86 -1.42 -8.70
C GLU A 108 -17.68 -1.32 -7.41
N TYR A 109 -18.28 -0.16 -7.14
CA TYR A 109 -19.18 0.01 -5.99
C TYR A 109 -20.39 -0.93 -6.03
N ASN A 110 -20.99 -1.15 -7.20
CA ASN A 110 -22.13 -2.06 -7.35
C ASN A 110 -21.73 -3.54 -7.19
N VAL A 111 -20.51 -3.91 -7.58
CA VAL A 111 -19.95 -5.24 -7.27
C VAL A 111 -19.82 -5.42 -5.77
N LEU A 112 -19.25 -4.45 -5.05
CA LEU A 112 -19.14 -4.48 -3.59
C LEU A 112 -20.50 -4.57 -2.87
N LYS A 113 -21.55 -3.98 -3.45
CA LYS A 113 -22.93 -4.08 -2.94
C LYS A 113 -23.67 -5.34 -3.38
N GLY A 114 -23.04 -6.24 -4.12
CA GLY A 114 -23.65 -7.48 -4.61
C GLY A 114 -24.79 -7.26 -5.61
N ARG A 115 -24.85 -6.08 -6.24
CA ARG A 115 -25.90 -5.77 -7.24
C ARG A 115 -25.59 -6.37 -8.62
N ILE A 116 -24.34 -6.74 -8.85
CA ILE A 116 -23.85 -7.37 -10.07
C ILE A 116 -23.29 -8.74 -9.68
N ILE A 117 -23.82 -9.80 -10.27
CA ILE A 117 -23.32 -11.17 -10.08
C ILE A 117 -22.23 -11.42 -11.11
N GLN A 118 -21.06 -11.87 -10.68
CA GLN A 118 -19.98 -12.21 -11.60
C GLN A 118 -20.28 -13.53 -12.31
N LYS A 119 -19.79 -13.70 -13.55
CA LYS A 119 -20.06 -14.90 -14.36
C LYS A 119 -19.62 -16.19 -13.66
N ILE A 120 -18.49 -16.15 -12.95
CA ILE A 120 -17.94 -17.30 -12.19
C ILE A 120 -18.89 -17.67 -11.04
N GLU A 121 -19.32 -16.71 -10.22
CA GLU A 121 -20.30 -16.95 -9.15
C GLU A 121 -21.64 -17.49 -9.68
N LYS A 122 -22.02 -17.06 -10.89
CA LYS A 122 -23.23 -17.57 -11.55
C LYS A 122 -23.07 -19.05 -11.92
N GLU A 123 -21.92 -19.46 -12.45
CA GLU A 123 -21.63 -20.85 -12.83
C GLU A 123 -21.58 -21.78 -11.61
N GLU A 124 -20.94 -21.35 -10.51
CA GLU A 124 -20.93 -22.10 -9.24
C GLU A 124 -22.35 -22.27 -8.65
N ARG A 125 -23.17 -21.21 -8.66
CA ARG A 125 -24.57 -21.29 -8.22
C ARG A 125 -25.38 -22.27 -9.07
N ILE A 126 -25.17 -22.28 -10.39
CA ILE A 126 -25.84 -23.22 -11.30
C ILE A 126 -25.41 -24.66 -10.98
N LEU A 127 -24.11 -24.90 -10.75
CA LEU A 127 -23.60 -26.22 -10.40
C LEU A 127 -24.19 -26.76 -9.09
N ILE A 128 -24.24 -25.92 -8.04
CA ILE A 128 -24.83 -26.26 -6.75
C ILE A 128 -26.32 -26.61 -6.90
N ILE A 129 -27.06 -25.82 -7.67
CA ILE A 129 -28.49 -26.06 -7.93
C ILE A 129 -28.70 -27.41 -8.63
N ASN A 130 -27.84 -27.77 -9.60
CA ASN A 130 -27.95 -29.03 -10.32
C ASN A 130 -27.63 -30.23 -9.41
N LEU A 131 -26.58 -30.15 -8.59
CA LEU A 131 -26.23 -31.22 -7.65
C LEU A 131 -27.33 -31.53 -6.61
N HIS A 132 -28.12 -30.52 -6.22
CA HIS A 132 -29.25 -30.71 -5.28
C HIS A 132 -30.55 -31.16 -5.96
N LYS A 133 -30.63 -31.14 -7.30
CA LYS A 133 -31.78 -31.68 -8.04
C LYS A 133 -31.67 -33.18 -8.32
N ASP A 134 -30.45 -33.71 -8.28
CA ASP A 134 -30.14 -35.11 -8.58
C ASP A 134 -30.00 -35.98 -7.30
N ALA A 135 -30.30 -35.42 -6.12
CA ALA A 135 -30.30 -36.10 -4.82
C ALA A 135 -31.73 -36.21 -4.24
#